data_AF-A0A9J6FVB2-F1
#
_entry.id   AF-A0A9J6FVB2-F1
#
_cell.length_a   1.000
_cell.length_b   1.000
_cell.length_c   1.000
_cell.angle_alpha   90.00
_cell.angle_beta   90.00
_cell.angle_gamma   90.00
#
_symmetry.space_group_name_H-M   'P 1'
#
loop_
_entity.id
_entity.type
_entity.pdbx_description
1 polymer ?
#
loop_
_entity_poly.entity_id
_entity_poly.type
_entity_poly.pdbx_seq_one_letter_code
_entity_poly.pdbx_strand_id
1 'polypeptide(L)'
;MGSGNRNLWKHLGIHAGRLSRVRNEFPHPSDRSKKMDVFADVPHVIKNLCGHLLRNQKISISKVVAQANGLPSQTVSLAPIEKFMNQQKKFKLAPKLKPELLAQTQFEWIKASEKGAPRLN
;
A
#
# COMPACT_ATOMS: atom_id res chain seq x y z
N MET A 1 -0.13 -4.12 -8.81
CA MET A 1 -1.26 -4.56 -9.67
C MET A 1 -0.73 -5.16 -10.96
N GLY A 2 -1.37 -6.21 -11.46
CA GLY A 2 -0.98 -6.87 -12.72
C GLY A 2 -1.01 -5.93 -13.93
N SER A 3 -0.24 -6.25 -14.98
CA SER A 3 -0.20 -5.48 -16.23
C SER A 3 -1.56 -5.48 -16.95
N GLY A 4 -2.28 -6.62 -16.96
CA GLY A 4 -3.62 -6.73 -17.54
C GLY A 4 -4.63 -5.74 -16.94
N ASN A 5 -4.74 -5.69 -15.61
CA ASN A 5 -5.64 -4.76 -14.91
C ASN A 5 -5.28 -3.30 -15.21
N ARG A 6 -3.98 -2.97 -15.25
CA ARG A 6 -3.52 -1.61 -15.57
C ARG A 6 -3.88 -1.20 -17.00
N ASN A 7 -3.78 -2.12 -17.96
CA ASN A 7 -4.17 -1.86 -19.35
C ASN A 7 -5.69 -1.64 -19.47
N LEU A 8 -6.49 -2.46 -18.79
CA LEU A 8 -7.94 -2.29 -18.73
C LEU A 8 -8.31 -0.92 -18.13
N TRP A 9 -7.69 -0.54 -17.02
CA TRP A 9 -7.92 0.76 -16.39
C TRP A 9 -7.60 1.91 -17.33
N LYS A 10 -6.48 1.84 -18.05
CA LYS A 10 -6.12 2.85 -19.05
C LYS A 10 -7.19 2.94 -20.15
N HIS A 11 -7.70 1.81 -20.62
CA HIS A 11 -8.77 1.78 -21.63
C HIS A 11 -10.09 2.40 -21.11
N LEU A 12 -10.42 2.17 -19.84
CA LEU A 12 -11.60 2.75 -19.18
C LEU A 12 -11.39 4.22 -18.74
N GLY A 13 -10.24 4.82 -19.02
CA GLY A 13 -9.91 6.18 -18.61
C GLY A 13 -9.62 6.34 -17.11
N ILE A 14 -9.40 5.24 -16.40
CA ILE A 14 -9.07 5.19 -14.97
C ILE A 14 -7.58 5.50 -14.79
N HIS A 15 -7.27 6.52 -14.01
CA HIS A 15 -5.89 6.93 -13.78
C HIS A 15 -5.69 7.65 -12.44
N ALA A 16 -4.50 7.47 -11.88
CA ALA A 16 -4.01 8.17 -10.72
C ALA A 16 -2.52 8.46 -10.95
N GLY A 17 -2.19 9.74 -11.09
CA GLY A 17 -0.84 10.21 -11.43
C GLY A 17 -0.50 11.47 -10.66
N ARG A 18 0.80 11.75 -10.53
CA ARG A 18 1.31 12.89 -9.75
C ARG A 18 0.79 14.25 -10.24
N LEU A 19 0.56 14.37 -11.55
CA LEU A 19 0.12 15.62 -12.21
C LEU A 19 -1.34 15.55 -12.69
N SER A 20 -2.06 14.48 -12.38
CA SER A 20 -3.43 14.27 -12.87
C SER A 20 -4.42 14.21 -11.73
N ARG A 21 -5.64 14.70 -11.95
CA ARG A 21 -6.75 14.42 -11.04
C ARG A 21 -7.02 12.93 -11.03
N VAL A 22 -7.21 12.33 -9.85
CA VAL A 22 -7.59 10.93 -9.74
C VAL A 22 -8.96 10.74 -10.39
N ARG A 23 -9.05 9.76 -11.29
CA ARG A 23 -10.31 9.31 -11.89
C ARG A 23 -10.42 7.81 -11.69
N ASN A 24 -11.38 7.39 -10.88
CA ASN A 24 -11.64 6.00 -10.52
C ASN A 24 -13.03 5.51 -10.97
N GLU A 25 -13.77 6.31 -11.72
CA GLU A 25 -15.12 5.99 -12.20
C GLU A 25 -15.23 6.06 -13.73
N PHE A 26 -16.10 5.21 -14.28
CA PHE A 26 -16.49 5.20 -15.70
C PHE A 26 -18.01 4.95 -15.84
N PRO A 27 -18.65 5.40 -16.94
CA PRO A 27 -20.09 5.20 -17.13
C PRO A 27 -20.44 3.72 -17.33
N HIS A 28 -21.59 3.29 -16.82
CA HIS A 28 -22.08 1.92 -17.04
C HIS A 28 -22.31 1.68 -18.54
N PRO A 29 -21.84 0.55 -19.11
CA PRO A 29 -21.83 0.33 -20.57
C PRO A 29 -23.23 0.37 -21.19
N SER A 30 -24.25 -0.10 -20.47
CA SER A 30 -25.64 -0.12 -20.93
C SER A 30 -26.49 1.09 -20.49
N ASP A 31 -26.02 1.89 -19.53
CA ASP A 31 -26.81 2.98 -18.93
C ASP A 31 -25.90 4.14 -18.54
N ARG A 32 -25.85 5.18 -19.37
CA ARG A 32 -24.95 6.32 -19.17
C ARG A 32 -25.32 7.20 -17.97
N SER A 33 -26.52 7.03 -17.39
CA SER A 33 -26.90 7.74 -16.17
C SER A 33 -26.24 7.16 -14.91
N LYS A 34 -25.72 5.92 -15.01
CA LYS A 34 -25.06 5.21 -13.92
C LYS A 34 -23.55 5.19 -14.09
N LYS A 35 -22.85 5.04 -12.97
CA LYS A 35 -21.39 4.97 -12.90
C LYS A 35 -20.94 3.67 -12.25
N MET A 36 -19.75 3.23 -12.63
CA MET A 36 -19.04 2.12 -12.01
C MET A 36 -17.74 2.64 -11.41
N ASP A 37 -17.56 2.41 -10.12
CA ASP A 37 -16.34 2.72 -9.39
C ASP A 37 -15.37 1.54 -9.42
N VAL A 38 -14.10 1.85 -9.68
CA VAL A 38 -13.00 0.88 -9.71
C VAL A 38 -12.21 0.99 -8.42
N PHE A 39 -12.15 -0.12 -7.69
CA PHE A 39 -11.34 -0.25 -6.48
C PHE A 39 -10.13 -1.14 -6.74
N ALA A 40 -9.00 -0.76 -6.18
CA ALA A 40 -7.83 -1.63 -6.12
C ALA A 40 -7.98 -2.61 -4.95
N ASP A 41 -7.41 -3.80 -5.11
CA ASP A 41 -7.35 -4.77 -4.02
C ASP A 41 -6.47 -4.25 -2.87
N VAL A 42 -7.08 -4.01 -1.72
CA VAL A 42 -6.44 -3.37 -0.56
C VAL A 42 -5.26 -4.17 -0.03
N PRO A 43 -5.35 -5.49 0.22
CA PRO A 43 -4.22 -6.33 0.55
C PRO A 43 -3.02 -6.17 -0.40
N HIS A 44 -3.26 -6.20 -1.71
CA HIS A 44 -2.19 -6.00 -2.69
C HIS A 44 -1.57 -4.61 -2.65
N VAL A 45 -2.35 -3.55 -2.40
CA VAL A 45 -1.82 -2.20 -2.25
C VAL A 45 -0.91 -2.12 -1.02
N ILE A 46 -1.35 -2.62 0.13
CA ILE A 46 -0.56 -2.62 1.37
C ILE A 46 0.73 -3.41 1.20
N LYS A 47 0.66 -4.61 0.59
CA LYS A 47 1.83 -5.44 0.31
C LYS A 47 2.86 -4.72 -0.57
N ASN A 48 2.42 -4.00 -1.60
CA ASN A 48 3.32 -3.22 -2.46
C ASN A 48 3.96 -2.06 -1.69
N LEU A 49 3.20 -1.36 -0.84
CA LEU A 49 3.70 -0.27 -0.01
C LEU A 49 4.78 -0.77 0.96
N CYS A 50 4.51 -1.85 1.69
CA CYS A 50 5.49 -2.50 2.57
C CYS A 50 6.73 -2.93 1.79
N GLY A 51 6.56 -3.55 0.62
CA GLY A 51 7.67 -3.95 -0.24
C GLY A 51 8.53 -2.77 -0.71
N HIS A 52 7.94 -1.62 -1.01
CA HIS A 52 8.69 -0.40 -1.36
C HIS A 52 9.48 0.13 -0.16
N LEU A 53 8.88 0.15 1.03
CA LEU A 53 9.55 0.58 2.27
C LEU A 53 10.75 -0.32 2.61
N LEU A 54 10.59 -1.64 2.54
CA LEU A 54 11.66 -2.60 2.80
C LEU A 54 12.82 -2.50 1.79
N ARG A 55 12.52 -2.10 0.55
CA ARG A 55 13.52 -1.85 -0.49
C ARG A 55 14.15 -0.45 -0.40
N ASN A 56 13.90 0.29 0.68
CA ASN A 56 14.37 1.67 0.87
C ASN A 56 13.98 2.61 -0.28
N GLN A 57 12.86 2.35 -0.96
CA GLN A 57 12.36 3.27 -1.97
C GLN A 57 11.81 4.53 -1.29
N LYS A 58 12.15 5.69 -1.86
CA LYS A 58 11.71 6.98 -1.32
C LYS A 58 10.20 7.16 -1.50
N ILE A 59 9.48 7.11 -0.39
CA ILE A 59 8.06 7.46 -0.33
C ILE A 59 7.94 8.82 0.35
N SER A 60 7.35 9.79 -0.35
CA SER A 60 7.13 11.14 0.16
C SER A 60 5.66 11.48 0.20
N ILE A 61 5.22 12.10 1.29
CA ILE A 61 3.91 12.73 1.40
C ILE A 61 3.98 14.21 1.01
N SER A 62 2.86 14.83 0.68
CA SER A 62 2.83 16.24 0.30
C SER A 62 3.11 17.14 1.51
N LYS A 63 3.67 18.34 1.26
CA LYS A 63 3.94 19.33 2.31
C LYS A 63 2.68 19.69 3.11
N VAL A 64 1.57 19.86 2.39
CA VAL A 64 0.27 20.21 2.96
C VAL A 64 -0.22 19.13 3.92
N VAL A 65 -0.13 17.86 3.53
CA VAL A 65 -0.54 16.74 4.40
C VAL A 65 0.39 16.62 5.60
N ALA A 66 1.70 16.78 5.42
CA ALA A 66 2.65 16.73 6.53
C ALA A 66 2.37 17.82 7.58
N GLN A 67 2.14 19.06 7.13
CA GLN A 67 1.83 20.18 8.01
C GLN A 67 0.48 20.03 8.70
N ALA A 68 -0.56 19.65 7.95
CA ALA A 68 -1.91 19.46 8.51
C ALA A 68 -1.96 18.39 9.60
N ASN A 69 -1.07 17.40 9.55
CA ASN A 69 -1.00 16.31 10.53
C ASN A 69 0.15 16.48 11.54
N GLY A 70 0.83 17.63 11.56
CA GLY A 70 1.95 17.90 12.48
C GLY A 70 3.11 16.89 12.36
N LEU A 71 3.34 16.33 11.16
CA LEU A 71 4.32 15.28 10.97
C LEU A 71 5.76 15.85 10.94
N PRO A 72 6.73 15.18 11.58
CA PRO A 72 8.11 15.67 11.69
C PRO A 72 8.88 15.62 10.36
N SER A 73 8.40 14.84 9.38
CA SER A 73 9.05 14.68 8.08
C SER A 73 8.03 14.36 7.00
N GLN A 74 8.35 14.78 5.77
CA GLN A 74 7.60 14.40 4.56
C GLN A 74 8.04 13.06 3.98
N THR A 75 9.12 12.47 4.49
CA THR A 75 9.65 11.19 4.01
C THR A 75 9.22 10.09 4.95
N VAL A 76 8.65 9.02 4.40
CA VAL A 76 8.33 7.81 5.15
C VAL A 76 9.58 6.93 5.23
N SER A 77 9.93 6.49 6.44
CA SER A 77 11.12 5.68 6.70
C SER A 77 10.85 4.63 7.77
N LEU A 78 11.56 3.49 7.68
CA LEU A 78 11.54 2.43 8.69
C LEU A 78 12.51 2.69 9.85
N ALA A 79 13.38 3.71 9.77
CA ALA A 79 14.36 4.01 10.82
C ALA A 79 13.76 4.19 12.23
N PRO A 80 12.57 4.83 12.41
CA PRO A 80 11.93 4.90 13.73
C PRO A 80 11.53 3.51 14.26
N ILE A 81 11.08 2.61 13.36
CA ILE A 81 10.67 1.25 13.70
C ILE A 81 11.89 0.41 14.07
N GLU A 82 12.98 0.51 13.33
CA GLU A 82 14.25 -0.16 13.64
C GLU A 82 14.79 0.25 15.01
N LYS A 83 14.77 1.56 15.32
CA LYS A 83 15.15 2.09 16.64
C LYS A 83 14.25 1.54 17.74
N PHE A 84 12.94 1.50 17.49
CA PHE A 84 11.96 0.98 18.44
C PHE A 84 12.16 -0.52 18.71
N MET A 85 12.45 -1.34 17.69
CA MET A 85 12.71 -2.78 17.89
C MET A 85 13.92 -3.05 18.78
N ASN A 86 14.96 -2.21 18.69
CA ASN A 86 16.11 -2.30 19.59
C ASN A 86 15.73 -2.04 21.06
N GLN A 87 14.78 -1.14 21.30
CA GLN A 87 14.26 -0.82 22.63
C GLN A 87 13.25 -1.85 23.13
N GLN A 88 12.53 -2.51 22.22
CA GLN A 88 11.54 -3.55 22.54
C GLN A 88 12.16 -4.78 23.22
N LYS A 89 13.46 -5.03 23.02
CA LYS A 89 14.19 -6.08 23.76
C LYS A 89 14.06 -5.90 25.28
N LYS A 90 13.88 -4.66 25.75
CA LYS A 90 13.69 -4.30 27.16
C LYS A 90 12.20 -4.19 27.53
N PHE A 91 11.36 -3.65 26.64
CA PHE A 91 9.93 -3.44 26.89
C PHE A 91 9.09 -4.13 25.83
N LYS A 92 8.30 -5.15 26.20
CA LYS A 92 7.45 -5.94 25.27
C LYS A 92 6.20 -5.18 24.81
N LEU A 93 6.36 -3.98 24.25
CA LEU A 93 5.26 -3.09 23.86
C LEU A 93 4.58 -3.54 22.55
N ALA A 94 5.31 -4.09 21.58
CA ALA A 94 4.73 -4.60 20.34
C ALA A 94 5.21 -6.03 20.02
N PRO A 95 4.78 -7.05 20.78
CA PRO A 95 5.31 -8.42 20.69
C PRO A 95 5.12 -9.10 19.32
N LYS A 96 4.23 -8.58 18.47
CA LYS A 96 4.00 -9.06 17.10
C LYS A 96 4.99 -8.47 16.07
N LEU A 97 5.66 -7.39 16.41
CA LEU A 97 6.70 -6.79 15.58
C LEU A 97 8.00 -7.56 15.80
N LYS A 98 8.37 -8.38 14.82
CA LYS A 98 9.58 -9.20 14.88
C LYS A 98 10.63 -8.73 13.87
N PRO A 99 11.93 -8.93 14.15
CA PRO A 99 13.01 -8.57 13.21
C PRO A 99 12.85 -9.22 11.84
N GLU A 100 12.31 -10.44 11.80
CA GLU A 100 12.08 -11.17 10.54
C GLU A 100 11.13 -10.42 9.61
N LEU A 101 10.16 -9.65 10.13
CA LEU A 101 9.25 -8.84 9.30
C LEU A 101 9.97 -7.74 8.52
N LEU A 102 11.10 -7.24 9.02
CA LEU A 102 11.92 -6.24 8.34
C LEU A 102 12.97 -6.88 7.42
N ALA A 103 13.28 -8.16 7.63
CA ALA A 103 14.19 -8.93 6.77
C ALA A 103 13.47 -9.69 5.63
N GLN A 104 12.14 -9.66 5.61
CA GLN A 104 11.32 -10.49 4.72
C GLN A 104 11.60 -10.22 3.24
N THR A 105 12.07 -11.26 2.56
CA THR A 105 12.27 -11.27 1.10
C THR A 105 10.94 -11.49 0.37
N GLN A 106 10.89 -11.13 -0.91
CA GLN A 106 9.68 -11.16 -1.75
C GLN A 106 8.91 -12.51 -1.74
N PHE A 107 9.59 -13.62 -1.42
CA PHE A 107 9.02 -14.97 -1.34
C PHE A 107 8.14 -15.19 -0.09
N GLU A 108 8.50 -14.64 1.06
CA GLU A 108 7.77 -14.87 2.32
C GLU A 108 6.42 -14.13 2.32
N TRP A 109 6.34 -13.01 1.59
CA TRP A 109 5.11 -12.25 1.39
C TRP A 109 4.06 -12.99 0.54
N ILE A 110 4.45 -13.95 -0.31
CA ILE A 110 3.51 -14.76 -1.10
C ILE A 110 2.80 -15.76 -0.18
N LYS A 111 3.56 -16.39 0.72
CA LYS A 111 3.06 -17.36 1.69
C LYS A 111 2.11 -16.76 2.73
N ALA A 112 2.29 -15.48 3.07
CA ALA A 112 1.41 -14.78 4.00
C ALA A 112 0.02 -14.45 3.42
N SER A 113 -0.11 -14.19 2.10
CA SER A 113 -1.42 -13.91 1.49
C SER A 113 -2.26 -15.16 1.27
N GLU A 114 -1.64 -16.33 1.07
CA GLU A 114 -2.37 -17.60 0.96
C GLU A 114 -3.02 -18.03 2.29
N LYS A 115 -2.44 -17.66 3.43
CA LYS A 115 -2.97 -17.98 4.76
C LYS A 115 -4.17 -17.12 5.18
N GLY A 116 -4.54 -16.10 4.41
CA GLY A 116 -5.66 -15.19 4.70
C GLY A 116 -6.94 -15.46 3.92
N ALA A 117 -6.95 -16.41 2.98
CA ALA A 117 -8.16 -16.77 2.25
C ALA A 117 -8.93 -17.86 3.01
N PRO A 118 -10.15 -17.61 3.52
CA PRO A 118 -11.02 -18.70 3.93
C PRO A 118 -11.28 -19.57 2.70
N ARG A 119 -10.89 -20.85 2.78
CA ARG A 119 -11.34 -21.85 1.82
C ARG A 119 -12.86 -21.95 2.01
N LEU A 120 -13.61 -21.45 1.04
CA LEU A 120 -15.02 -21.80 0.91
C LEU A 120 -15.03 -23.29 0.54
N ASN A 121 -15.60 -24.10 1.45
CA ASN A 121 -15.94 -25.50 1.19
C ASN A 121 -17.03 -25.57 0.12
#